data_AF-A0A9E5EY04-F1
#
_entry.id   AF-A0A9E5EY04-F1
#
_cell.length_a   1.000
_cell.length_b   1.000
_cell.length_c   1.000
_cell.angle_alpha   90.00
_cell.angle_beta   90.00
_cell.angle_gamma   90.00
#
_symmetry.space_group_name_H-M   'P 1'
#
loop_
_entity.id
_entity.type
_entity.pdbx_description
1 polymer ?
#
loop_
_entity_poly.entity_id
_entity_poly.type
_entity_poly.pdbx_seq_one_letter_code
_entity_poly.pdbx_strand_id
1 'polypeptide(L)'
;VKSILSEAQAKGNSARGAMVFSSAKYACVSCHKVGLQGGQVGPELTAIANCIKPHEIVEGVLWPSKQIKDEYRAYSVVTSSGKVLQGYKVKETPAELLFREASTAKEIKLKRDEIEEIKEVGSLMPAGIAEAMTADERRDLIKFLLDLGKDPKAVGLMPQMQMAAMKAATFEYTREPIDKAASPLWEAFVNRERLYDFYVKQANHFAAKTDRPLLVEAFPGLDSGKHGHWGNQNEETWKSSNWNKADLGRVMSGIFRAPGVMVPRGIAVLLGEQGELATCFNPENLNYESLWQGGFLSFSSIRHGFMDGIKPAGTMLPPPLPNKPGKTFLYHGFHLHGNRVVFSYAIDGVEYLDSPWVKDGKFFREVAPRKGHPLEELLKGGPIRFAQKIQGKIILGTGTPYAIDTIEVPFENPSRLPFFPGDLAFLSDGTGLVCTMQGDVWRVEGLDKLSS
;
A
#
# COMPACT_ATOMS: atom_id res chain seq x y z
N VAL A 1 18.21 -32.05 22.66
CA VAL A 1 19.63 -31.95 22.19
C VAL A 1 20.34 -33.29 22.16
N LYS A 2 20.64 -33.93 23.31
CA LYS A 2 21.44 -35.17 23.35
C LYS A 2 20.88 -36.32 22.50
N SER A 3 19.57 -36.60 22.53
CA SER A 3 18.99 -37.68 21.71
C SER A 3 19.09 -37.36 20.21
N ILE A 4 18.69 -36.16 19.77
CA ILE A 4 18.80 -35.73 18.36
C ILE A 4 20.24 -35.84 17.85
N LEU A 5 21.22 -35.41 18.64
CA LEU A 5 22.63 -35.50 18.27
C LEU A 5 23.07 -36.97 18.11
N SER A 6 22.71 -37.83 19.06
CA SER A 6 23.03 -39.26 19.02
C SER A 6 22.36 -39.95 17.83
N GLU A 7 21.09 -39.65 17.56
CA GLU A 7 20.34 -40.19 16.43
C GLU A 7 20.93 -39.71 15.09
N ALA A 8 21.30 -38.44 14.98
CA ALA A 8 21.93 -37.89 13.77
C ALA A 8 23.25 -38.59 13.46
N GLN A 9 24.10 -38.79 14.48
CA GLN A 9 25.37 -39.48 14.31
C GLN A 9 25.20 -40.96 13.94
N ALA A 10 24.23 -41.65 14.55
CA ALA A 10 24.04 -43.09 14.36
C ALA A 10 23.24 -43.46 13.10
N LYS A 11 22.23 -42.66 12.75
CA LYS A 11 21.21 -43.01 11.73
C LYS A 11 20.95 -41.89 10.71
N GLY A 12 21.58 -40.74 10.85
CA GLY A 12 21.38 -39.62 9.93
C GLY A 12 21.99 -39.88 8.56
N ASN A 13 21.36 -39.34 7.53
CA ASN A 13 21.85 -39.39 6.15
C ASN A 13 22.17 -37.97 5.64
N SER A 14 23.45 -37.72 5.36
CA SER A 14 23.97 -36.42 4.93
C SER A 14 23.36 -35.94 3.60
N ALA A 15 23.12 -36.85 2.65
CA ALA A 15 22.55 -36.50 1.34
C ALA A 15 21.07 -36.08 1.47
N ARG A 16 20.28 -36.80 2.29
CA ARG A 16 18.91 -36.37 2.61
C ARG A 16 18.90 -35.07 3.41
N GLY A 17 19.87 -34.87 4.30
CA GLY A 17 20.05 -33.62 5.04
C GLY A 17 20.32 -32.42 4.13
N ALA A 18 21.13 -32.59 3.08
CA ALA A 18 21.36 -31.56 2.07
C ALA A 18 20.09 -31.19 1.29
N MET A 19 19.20 -32.17 1.04
CA MET A 19 17.88 -31.92 0.45
C MET A 19 16.97 -31.12 1.39
N VAL A 20 16.98 -31.44 2.70
CA VAL A 20 16.23 -30.69 3.71
C VAL A 20 16.74 -29.24 3.80
N PHE A 21 18.06 -29.06 3.85
CA PHE A 21 18.71 -27.74 3.88
C PHE A 21 18.34 -26.87 2.66
N SER A 22 18.22 -27.51 1.49
CA SER A 22 17.92 -26.86 0.21
C SER A 22 16.42 -26.76 -0.10
N SER A 23 15.55 -27.30 0.76
CA SER A 23 14.11 -27.32 0.54
C SER A 23 13.49 -25.93 0.66
N ALA A 24 12.62 -25.57 -0.27
CA ALA A 24 11.83 -24.33 -0.19
C ALA A 24 10.93 -24.28 1.06
N LYS A 25 10.59 -25.44 1.66
CA LYS A 25 9.77 -25.53 2.88
C LYS A 25 10.49 -24.94 4.10
N TYR A 26 11.81 -25.07 4.19
CA TYR A 26 12.62 -24.64 5.35
C TYR A 26 13.60 -23.52 5.01
N ALA A 27 13.92 -23.34 3.72
CA ALA A 27 14.65 -22.21 3.14
C ALA A 27 16.01 -21.91 3.79
N CYS A 28 16.71 -22.90 4.37
CA CYS A 28 18.00 -22.68 5.03
C CYS A 28 19.03 -22.09 4.05
N VAL A 29 19.06 -22.59 2.81
CA VAL A 29 19.93 -22.10 1.73
C VAL A 29 19.67 -20.63 1.35
N SER A 30 18.46 -20.09 1.57
CA SER A 30 18.16 -18.68 1.26
C SER A 30 18.96 -17.72 2.15
N CYS A 31 19.30 -18.15 3.37
CA CYS A 31 20.00 -17.33 4.34
C CYS A 31 21.46 -17.76 4.53
N HIS A 32 21.76 -19.05 4.44
CA HIS A 32 23.06 -19.63 4.76
C HIS A 32 23.78 -20.16 3.53
N LYS A 33 25.06 -19.85 3.44
CA LYS A 33 25.95 -20.33 2.37
C LYS A 33 26.65 -21.62 2.76
N VAL A 34 26.71 -22.58 1.82
CA VAL A 34 27.52 -23.80 1.88
C VAL A 34 28.24 -23.95 0.54
N GLY A 35 29.58 -23.92 0.55
CA GLY A 35 30.38 -23.93 -0.68
C GLY A 35 30.13 -22.68 -1.52
N LEU A 36 29.56 -22.85 -2.71
CA LEU A 36 29.22 -21.74 -3.62
C LEU A 36 27.71 -21.44 -3.62
N GLN A 37 26.91 -22.18 -2.86
CA GLN A 37 25.46 -22.13 -2.87
C GLN A 37 24.91 -21.43 -1.62
N GLY A 38 23.90 -20.59 -1.78
CA GLY A 38 23.12 -19.99 -0.70
C GLY A 38 23.37 -18.51 -0.43
N GLY A 39 22.67 -17.98 0.59
CA GLY A 39 22.63 -16.56 0.93
C GLY A 39 23.72 -16.10 1.90
N GLN A 40 23.80 -14.78 2.10
CA GLN A 40 24.77 -14.11 2.99
C GLN A 40 24.09 -13.40 4.18
N VAL A 41 22.83 -13.76 4.45
CA VAL A 41 22.07 -13.16 5.56
C VAL A 41 22.55 -13.73 6.88
N GLY A 42 22.63 -15.06 6.97
CA GLY A 42 23.18 -15.78 8.11
C GLY A 42 24.66 -16.15 7.91
N PRO A 43 25.30 -16.72 8.95
CA PRO A 43 26.67 -17.19 8.86
C PRO A 43 26.86 -18.23 7.76
N GLU A 44 28.04 -18.20 7.14
CA GLU A 44 28.48 -19.27 6.25
C GLU A 44 28.68 -20.57 7.04
N LEU A 45 28.15 -21.68 6.51
CA LEU A 45 28.12 -22.98 7.17
C LEU A 45 29.05 -24.03 6.55
N THR A 46 29.78 -23.70 5.47
CA THR A 46 30.63 -24.64 4.71
C THR A 46 31.52 -25.53 5.58
N ALA A 47 32.04 -24.99 6.68
CA ALA A 47 32.89 -25.69 7.63
C ALA A 47 32.40 -25.57 9.09
N ILE A 48 31.08 -25.45 9.31
CA ILE A 48 30.52 -25.17 10.65
C ILE A 48 30.97 -26.18 11.72
N ALA A 49 31.13 -27.46 11.38
CA ALA A 49 31.54 -28.49 12.33
C ALA A 49 33.02 -28.38 12.79
N ASN A 50 33.81 -27.51 12.14
CA ASN A 50 35.15 -27.14 12.61
C ASN A 50 35.12 -25.95 13.58
N CYS A 51 34.08 -25.13 13.54
CA CYS A 51 34.00 -23.87 14.27
C CYS A 51 33.09 -23.94 15.51
N ILE A 52 32.11 -24.84 15.51
CA ILE A 52 31.05 -24.92 16.53
C ILE A 52 30.94 -26.35 17.06
N LYS A 53 30.70 -26.51 18.38
CA LYS A 53 30.58 -27.85 18.97
C LYS A 53 29.30 -28.55 18.49
N PRO A 54 29.29 -29.88 18.34
CA PRO A 54 28.12 -30.61 17.82
C PRO A 54 26.78 -30.30 18.52
N HIS A 55 26.78 -30.14 19.85
CA HIS A 55 25.55 -29.82 20.59
C HIS A 55 25.08 -28.37 20.35
N GLU A 56 26.01 -27.43 20.16
CA GLU A 56 25.70 -26.01 19.85
C GLU A 56 25.09 -25.88 18.45
N ILE A 57 25.49 -26.72 17.48
CA ILE A 57 24.84 -26.79 16.16
C ILE A 57 23.38 -27.22 16.29
N VAL A 58 23.11 -28.26 17.08
CA VAL A 58 21.73 -28.71 17.35
C VAL A 58 20.92 -27.61 18.06
N GLU A 59 21.54 -26.91 19.00
CA GLU A 59 20.90 -25.80 19.69
C GLU A 59 20.60 -24.62 18.77
N GLY A 60 21.50 -24.27 17.85
CA GLY A 60 21.26 -23.19 16.88
C GLY A 60 20.10 -23.49 15.93
N VAL A 61 19.90 -24.76 15.56
CA VAL A 61 18.77 -25.19 14.73
C VAL A 61 17.44 -25.18 15.50
N LEU A 62 17.45 -25.62 16.76
CA LEU A 62 16.23 -25.68 17.59
C LEU A 62 15.84 -24.31 18.17
N TRP A 63 16.83 -23.53 18.58
CA TRP A 63 16.66 -22.29 19.33
C TRP A 63 17.61 -21.21 18.80
N PRO A 64 17.33 -20.66 17.61
CA PRO A 64 18.22 -19.69 16.94
C PRO A 64 18.48 -18.42 17.75
N SER A 65 17.59 -18.07 18.68
CA SER A 65 17.75 -16.90 19.55
C SER A 65 18.54 -17.18 20.84
N LYS A 66 18.95 -18.44 21.10
CA LYS A 66 19.62 -18.82 22.36
C LYS A 66 21.04 -18.26 22.43
N GLN A 67 21.77 -18.30 21.32
CA GLN A 67 23.14 -17.80 21.22
C GLN A 67 23.31 -17.07 19.89
N ILE A 68 23.30 -15.74 19.94
CA ILE A 68 23.45 -14.88 18.77
C ILE A 68 24.80 -14.19 18.91
N LYS A 69 25.69 -14.38 17.93
CA LYS A 69 26.93 -13.59 17.83
C LYS A 69 26.57 -12.15 17.52
N ASP A 70 27.33 -11.19 18.06
CA ASP A 70 27.00 -9.77 17.96
C ASP A 70 26.88 -9.29 16.50
N GLU A 71 27.67 -9.84 15.57
CA GLU A 71 27.61 -9.54 14.13
C GLU A 71 26.30 -9.99 13.44
N TYR A 72 25.53 -10.89 14.06
CA TYR A 72 24.22 -11.37 13.59
C TYR A 72 23.06 -10.97 14.52
N ARG A 73 23.28 -10.06 15.47
CA ARG A 73 22.17 -9.40 16.18
C ARG A 73 21.48 -8.44 15.23
N ALA A 74 20.22 -8.72 14.94
CA ALA A 74 19.45 -7.92 14.02
C ALA A 74 18.72 -6.79 14.73
N TYR A 75 18.55 -5.71 13.98
CA TYR A 75 17.89 -4.50 14.42
C TYR A 75 16.83 -4.10 13.39
N SER A 76 15.75 -3.51 13.90
CA SER A 76 14.76 -2.76 13.13
C SER A 76 15.08 -1.28 13.26
N VAL A 77 15.26 -0.61 12.13
CA VAL A 77 15.51 0.83 12.05
C VAL A 77 14.31 1.50 11.40
N VAL A 78 13.67 2.42 12.12
CA VAL A 78 12.58 3.26 11.60
C VAL A 78 13.17 4.60 11.19
N THR A 79 13.01 4.99 9.93
CA THR A 79 13.48 6.29 9.43
C THR A 79 12.41 7.36 9.56
N SER A 80 12.81 8.63 9.64
CA SER A 80 11.89 9.79 9.68
C SER A 80 10.98 9.93 8.44
N SER A 81 11.30 9.21 7.36
CA SER A 81 10.45 9.06 6.17
C SER A 81 9.41 7.93 6.28
N GLY A 82 9.33 7.24 7.43
CA GLY A 82 8.41 6.13 7.69
C GLY A 82 8.84 4.79 7.11
N LYS A 83 10.10 4.61 6.68
CA LYS A 83 10.60 3.31 6.21
C LYS A 83 11.07 2.47 7.39
N VAL A 84 10.80 1.17 7.33
CA VAL A 84 11.29 0.18 8.31
C VAL A 84 12.32 -0.70 7.63
N LEU A 85 13.56 -0.64 8.09
CA LEU A 85 14.67 -1.45 7.60
C LEU A 85 14.99 -2.53 8.64
N GLN A 86 15.17 -3.77 8.21
CA GLN A 86 15.63 -4.86 9.07
C GLN A 86 16.96 -5.43 8.57
N GLY A 87 17.88 -5.69 9.50
CA GLY A 87 19.25 -5.98 9.14
C GLY A 87 20.23 -5.85 10.30
N TYR A 88 21.51 -5.67 9.98
CA TYR A 88 22.61 -5.72 10.92
C TYR A 88 23.35 -4.39 10.98
N LYS A 89 23.82 -4.01 12.18
CA LYS A 89 24.72 -2.86 12.35
C LYS A 89 26.13 -3.28 11.93
N VAL A 90 26.66 -2.68 10.87
CA VAL A 90 28.04 -2.92 10.41
C VAL A 90 28.99 -1.98 11.15
N LYS A 91 28.62 -0.71 11.28
CA LYS A 91 29.39 0.31 11.99
C LYS A 91 28.46 1.41 12.48
N GLU A 92 28.66 1.89 13.70
CA GLU A 92 27.88 2.97 14.29
C GLU A 92 28.82 4.06 14.82
N THR A 93 28.51 5.31 14.51
CA THR A 93 29.17 6.51 15.03
C THR A 93 28.12 7.49 15.52
N PRO A 94 28.49 8.57 16.26
CA PRO A 94 27.51 9.58 16.67
C PRO A 94 26.79 10.27 15.50
N ALA A 95 27.38 10.29 14.29
CA ALA A 95 26.83 10.96 13.13
C ALA A 95 26.10 10.03 12.15
N GLU A 96 26.54 8.78 12.02
CA GLU A 96 26.06 7.84 11.00
C GLU A 96 26.01 6.39 11.49
N LEU A 97 25.07 5.64 10.92
CA LEU A 97 24.92 4.20 11.02
C LEU A 97 25.11 3.56 9.64
N LEU A 98 26.10 2.68 9.51
CA LEU A 98 26.23 1.77 8.37
C LEU A 98 25.44 0.50 8.68
N PHE A 99 24.39 0.27 7.90
CA PHE A 99 23.40 -0.77 8.12
C PHE A 99 23.34 -1.74 6.94
N ARG A 100 23.48 -3.05 7.18
CA ARG A 100 23.33 -4.07 6.13
C ARG A 100 21.92 -4.63 6.15
N GLU A 101 21.14 -4.33 5.11
CA GLU A 101 19.77 -4.79 4.98
C GLU A 101 19.70 -6.30 4.73
N ALA A 102 18.87 -7.02 5.48
CA ALA A 102 18.80 -8.48 5.42
C ALA A 102 18.20 -9.01 4.11
N SER A 103 17.25 -8.30 3.51
CA SER A 103 16.56 -8.73 2.29
C SER A 103 17.44 -8.63 1.04
N THR A 104 18.35 -7.66 0.99
CA THR A 104 19.16 -7.35 -0.19
C THR A 104 20.66 -7.56 0.01
N ALA A 105 21.11 -7.79 1.24
CA ALA A 105 22.51 -7.77 1.67
C ALA A 105 23.25 -6.46 1.34
N LYS A 106 22.54 -5.38 0.98
CA LYS A 106 23.15 -4.08 0.66
C LYS A 106 23.48 -3.33 1.94
N GLU A 107 24.63 -2.66 1.93
CA GLU A 107 24.99 -1.70 2.97
C GLU A 107 24.42 -0.33 2.65
N ILE A 108 23.73 0.26 3.62
CA ILE A 108 23.04 1.54 3.57
C ILE A 108 23.65 2.43 4.63
N LYS A 109 24.07 3.64 4.25
CA LYS A 109 24.48 4.67 5.21
C LYS A 109 23.26 5.49 5.61
N LEU A 110 22.95 5.51 6.90
CA LEU A 110 21.85 6.28 7.49
C LEU A 110 22.46 7.36 8.38
N LYS A 111 22.06 8.62 8.19
CA LYS A 111 22.47 9.68 9.11
C LYS A 111 21.66 9.58 10.39
N ARG A 112 22.24 10.01 11.52
CA ARG A 112 21.59 9.83 12.83
C ARG A 112 20.28 10.61 12.97
N ASP A 113 20.15 11.76 12.30
CA ASP A 113 18.96 12.62 12.23
C ASP A 113 17.85 12.06 11.31
N GLU A 114 18.17 11.12 10.43
CA GLU A 114 17.20 10.40 9.59
C GLU A 114 16.58 9.20 10.31
N ILE A 115 17.07 8.85 11.51
CA ILE A 115 16.64 7.67 12.28
C ILE A 115 15.73 8.09 13.43
N GLU A 116 14.50 7.63 13.40
CA GLU A 116 13.50 7.83 14.45
C GLU A 116 13.67 6.82 15.60
N GLU A 117 13.80 5.53 15.25
CA GLU A 117 13.94 4.45 16.24
C GLU A 117 14.93 3.37 15.77
N ILE A 118 15.69 2.81 16.72
CA ILE A 118 16.48 1.59 16.52
C ILE A 118 16.10 0.60 17.61
N LYS A 119 15.60 -0.57 17.22
CA LYS A 119 15.18 -1.63 18.14
C LYS A 119 15.87 -2.95 17.83
N GLU A 120 16.46 -3.60 18.81
CA GLU A 120 16.97 -4.97 18.66
C GLU A 120 15.80 -5.94 18.48
N VAL A 121 15.86 -6.77 17.44
CA VAL A 121 14.85 -7.80 17.14
C VAL A 121 15.36 -9.22 17.44
N GLY A 122 16.65 -9.37 17.76
CA GLY A 122 17.27 -10.66 18.07
C GLY A 122 17.80 -11.36 16.81
N SER A 123 17.41 -12.62 16.60
CA SER A 123 17.85 -13.41 15.44
C SER A 123 16.88 -13.26 14.27
N LEU A 124 17.40 -13.13 13.04
CA LEU A 124 16.57 -13.22 11.83
C LEU A 124 16.24 -14.65 11.43
N MET A 125 16.91 -15.66 12.03
CA MET A 125 16.55 -17.05 11.80
C MET A 125 15.22 -17.34 12.53
N PRO A 126 14.15 -17.72 11.81
CA PRO A 126 12.84 -17.92 12.43
C PRO A 126 12.85 -19.04 13.46
N ALA A 127 12.20 -18.81 14.60
CA ALA A 127 11.93 -19.85 15.58
C ALA A 127 10.95 -20.90 15.01
N GLY A 128 11.02 -22.14 15.51
CA GLY A 128 10.06 -23.20 15.15
C GLY A 128 10.28 -23.89 13.80
N ILE A 129 11.27 -23.48 12.99
CA ILE A 129 11.58 -24.17 11.71
C ILE A 129 11.85 -25.66 11.91
N ALA A 130 12.60 -26.02 12.96
CA ALA A 130 12.90 -27.41 13.27
C ALA A 130 11.68 -28.20 13.76
N GLU A 131 10.68 -27.54 14.34
CA GLU A 131 9.44 -28.17 14.81
C GLU A 131 8.55 -28.59 13.64
N ALA A 132 8.60 -27.83 12.53
CA ALA A 132 7.89 -28.12 11.28
C ALA A 132 8.49 -29.29 10.46
N MET A 133 9.67 -29.78 10.86
CA MET A 133 10.33 -30.93 10.27
C MET A 133 9.81 -32.24 10.89
N THR A 134 9.83 -33.32 10.13
CA THR A 134 9.71 -34.68 10.69
C THR A 134 10.96 -35.05 11.49
N ALA A 135 10.87 -36.09 12.32
CA ALA A 135 12.02 -36.58 13.07
C ALA A 135 13.18 -37.02 12.14
N ASP A 136 12.84 -37.61 11.00
CA ASP A 136 13.82 -38.03 9.99
C ASP A 136 14.51 -36.84 9.32
N GLU A 137 13.74 -35.82 8.89
CA GLU A 137 14.29 -34.62 8.28
C GLU A 137 15.20 -33.85 9.25
N ARG A 138 14.79 -33.69 10.51
CA ARG A 138 15.64 -33.05 11.54
C ARG A 138 16.94 -33.80 11.71
N ARG A 139 16.86 -35.12 11.90
CA ARG A 139 18.02 -35.97 12.13
C ARG A 139 19.00 -35.88 10.95
N ASP A 140 18.48 -35.97 9.73
CA ASP A 140 19.28 -35.96 8.51
C ASP A 140 19.90 -34.57 8.27
N LEU A 141 19.16 -33.48 8.53
CA LEU A 141 19.70 -32.10 8.48
C LEU A 141 20.85 -31.92 9.48
N ILE A 142 20.68 -32.35 10.73
CA ILE A 142 21.74 -32.26 11.73
C ILE A 142 22.96 -33.08 11.31
N LYS A 143 22.78 -34.29 10.76
CA LYS A 143 23.91 -35.08 10.24
C LYS A 143 24.66 -34.35 9.14
N PHE A 144 23.95 -33.74 8.20
CA PHE A 144 24.55 -32.94 7.15
C PHE A 144 25.41 -31.80 7.72
N LEU A 145 24.86 -31.01 8.65
CA LEU A 145 25.61 -29.91 9.30
C LEU A 145 26.83 -30.40 10.09
N LEU A 146 26.77 -31.57 10.71
CA LEU A 146 27.90 -32.18 11.43
C LEU A 146 29.00 -32.68 10.48
N ASP A 147 28.67 -32.97 9.23
CA ASP A 147 29.63 -33.40 8.22
C ASP A 147 30.29 -32.22 7.51
N LEU A 148 29.67 -31.03 7.49
CA LEU A 148 30.22 -29.82 6.87
C LEU A 148 31.53 -29.38 7.54
N GLY A 149 32.64 -29.55 6.80
CA GLY A 149 34.00 -29.30 7.28
C GLY A 149 34.73 -30.54 7.82
N LYS A 150 34.03 -31.67 7.99
CA LYS A 150 34.60 -32.96 8.40
C LYS A 150 34.68 -33.98 7.26
N ASP A 151 33.67 -34.01 6.39
CA ASP A 151 33.64 -34.82 5.17
C ASP A 151 33.75 -33.91 3.93
N PRO A 152 34.84 -34.01 3.14
CA PRO A 152 35.00 -33.24 1.90
C PRO A 152 33.86 -33.44 0.89
N LYS A 153 33.15 -34.58 0.93
CA LYS A 153 32.03 -34.87 0.04
C LYS A 153 30.75 -34.13 0.44
N ALA A 154 30.62 -33.71 1.70
CA ALA A 154 29.38 -33.11 2.21
C ALA A 154 28.99 -31.84 1.44
N VAL A 155 29.96 -30.97 1.11
CA VAL A 155 29.69 -29.77 0.29
C VAL A 155 29.15 -30.15 -1.10
N GLY A 156 29.64 -31.25 -1.68
CA GLY A 156 29.18 -31.77 -2.97
C GLY A 156 27.81 -32.45 -2.93
N LEU A 157 27.23 -32.69 -1.75
CA LEU A 157 25.86 -33.20 -1.58
C LEU A 157 24.82 -32.10 -1.72
N MET A 158 25.22 -30.82 -1.64
CA MET A 158 24.34 -29.72 -2.01
C MET A 158 23.86 -29.99 -3.44
N PRO A 159 22.54 -30.10 -3.67
CA PRO A 159 22.02 -30.23 -5.01
C PRO A 159 22.65 -29.13 -5.85
N GLN A 160 23.29 -29.49 -6.97
CA GLN A 160 23.55 -28.50 -8.00
C GLN A 160 22.19 -27.84 -8.23
N MET A 161 22.08 -26.54 -7.96
CA MET A 161 20.81 -25.79 -7.96
C MET A 161 20.22 -25.68 -9.38
N GLN A 162 20.25 -26.74 -10.18
CA GLN A 162 19.54 -26.87 -11.42
C GLN A 162 18.02 -26.79 -11.22
N MET A 163 17.48 -27.00 -10.01
CA MET A 163 16.06 -26.68 -9.77
C MET A 163 15.77 -25.17 -9.80
N ALA A 164 16.69 -24.32 -9.32
CA ALA A 164 16.56 -22.86 -9.44
C ALA A 164 16.95 -22.35 -10.85
N ALA A 165 17.73 -23.14 -11.61
CA ALA A 165 18.10 -22.83 -12.99
C ALA A 165 17.20 -23.50 -14.05
N MET A 166 16.27 -24.38 -13.65
CA MET A 166 15.32 -25.03 -14.54
C MET A 166 14.31 -24.00 -15.00
N LYS A 167 14.43 -23.57 -16.25
CA LYS A 167 13.41 -22.76 -16.89
C LYS A 167 12.16 -23.62 -17.06
N ALA A 168 11.03 -23.11 -16.58
CA ALA A 168 9.74 -23.73 -16.81
C ALA A 168 9.52 -23.90 -18.33
N ALA A 169 9.05 -25.07 -18.74
CA ALA A 169 8.73 -25.32 -20.13
C ALA A 169 7.55 -24.43 -20.54
N THR A 170 7.72 -23.71 -21.65
CA THR A 170 6.70 -22.81 -22.17
C THR A 170 5.88 -23.48 -23.29
N PHE A 171 4.72 -22.92 -23.56
CA PHE A 171 3.87 -23.26 -24.69
C PHE A 171 3.25 -22.00 -25.28
N GLU A 172 2.86 -22.06 -26.55
CA GLU A 172 2.11 -20.99 -27.17
C GLU A 172 0.64 -21.07 -26.76
N TYR A 173 0.06 -19.94 -26.37
CA TYR A 173 -1.34 -19.82 -26.02
C TYR A 173 -1.96 -18.56 -26.61
N THR A 174 -3.27 -18.63 -26.82
CA THR A 174 -4.06 -17.51 -27.32
C THR A 174 -5.17 -17.13 -26.34
N ARG A 175 -5.72 -15.93 -26.49
CA ARG A 175 -6.74 -15.36 -25.61
C ARG A 175 -8.08 -16.09 -25.69
N GLU A 176 -8.47 -16.50 -26.88
CA GLU A 176 -9.81 -16.97 -27.24
C GLU A 176 -10.27 -18.11 -26.33
N PRO A 177 -11.52 -18.12 -25.83
CA PRO A 177 -12.06 -19.29 -25.17
C PRO A 177 -12.12 -20.47 -26.14
N ILE A 178 -11.93 -21.68 -25.63
CA ILE A 178 -12.09 -22.93 -26.39
C ILE A 178 -13.54 -23.04 -26.88
N ASP A 179 -14.50 -22.69 -26.02
CA ASP A 179 -15.91 -22.57 -26.37
C ASP A 179 -16.35 -21.10 -26.41
N LYS A 180 -16.36 -20.54 -27.63
CA LYS A 180 -16.81 -19.16 -27.87
C LYS A 180 -18.32 -18.99 -27.68
N ALA A 181 -19.12 -20.04 -27.88
CA ALA A 181 -20.57 -19.97 -27.71
C ALA A 181 -20.96 -19.87 -26.23
N ALA A 182 -20.21 -20.53 -25.35
CA ALA A 182 -20.37 -20.40 -23.89
C ALA A 182 -19.87 -19.05 -23.34
N SER A 183 -19.04 -18.32 -24.10
CA SER A 183 -18.47 -17.03 -23.70
C SER A 183 -18.72 -15.95 -24.76
N PRO A 184 -19.97 -15.59 -25.08
CA PRO A 184 -20.29 -14.71 -26.22
C PRO A 184 -19.71 -13.29 -26.09
N LEU A 185 -19.43 -12.84 -24.86
CA LEU A 185 -18.84 -11.53 -24.58
C LEU A 185 -17.30 -11.57 -24.47
N TRP A 186 -16.65 -12.64 -24.93
CA TRP A 186 -15.18 -12.76 -24.78
C TRP A 186 -14.43 -11.61 -25.49
N GLU A 187 -14.99 -11.02 -26.54
CA GLU A 187 -14.42 -9.86 -27.25
C GLU A 187 -14.78 -8.50 -26.65
N ALA A 188 -15.65 -8.45 -25.63
CA ALA A 188 -16.00 -7.19 -24.98
C ALA A 188 -14.74 -6.49 -24.45
N PHE A 189 -14.71 -5.16 -24.52
CA PHE A 189 -13.55 -4.35 -24.11
C PHE A 189 -13.07 -4.67 -22.68
N VAL A 190 -13.99 -4.96 -21.75
CA VAL A 190 -13.66 -5.38 -20.38
C VAL A 190 -12.85 -6.69 -20.32
N ASN A 191 -13.02 -7.56 -21.31
CA ASN A 191 -12.37 -8.87 -21.42
C ASN A 191 -11.13 -8.87 -22.35
N ARG A 192 -10.71 -7.69 -22.86
CA ARG A 192 -9.66 -7.57 -23.91
C ARG A 192 -8.32 -8.21 -23.55
N GLU A 193 -7.99 -8.32 -22.26
CA GLU A 193 -6.75 -8.96 -21.78
C GLU A 193 -6.99 -10.28 -21.02
N ARG A 194 -8.23 -10.73 -20.89
CA ARG A 194 -8.56 -11.98 -20.17
C ARG A 194 -8.13 -13.18 -20.98
N LEU A 195 -7.22 -14.00 -20.45
CA LEU A 195 -6.79 -15.25 -21.06
C LEU A 195 -7.73 -16.40 -20.67
N TYR A 196 -8.47 -16.94 -21.63
CA TYR A 196 -9.41 -18.03 -21.37
C TYR A 196 -8.73 -19.40 -21.44
N ASP A 197 -9.16 -20.32 -20.57
CA ASP A 197 -8.81 -21.75 -20.60
C ASP A 197 -7.31 -22.08 -20.59
N PHE A 198 -6.47 -21.21 -20.01
CA PHE A 198 -5.01 -21.34 -20.04
C PHE A 198 -4.54 -22.73 -19.59
N TYR A 199 -4.98 -23.19 -18.42
CA TYR A 199 -4.54 -24.49 -17.88
C TYR A 199 -5.06 -25.67 -18.68
N VAL A 200 -6.24 -25.55 -19.30
CA VAL A 200 -6.77 -26.58 -20.19
C VAL A 200 -5.91 -26.66 -21.46
N LYS A 201 -5.58 -25.52 -22.07
CA LYS A 201 -4.69 -25.45 -23.23
C LYS A 201 -3.28 -25.96 -22.90
N GLN A 202 -2.75 -25.59 -21.73
CA GLN A 202 -1.46 -26.06 -21.24
C GLN A 202 -1.44 -27.59 -21.05
N ALA A 203 -2.47 -28.11 -20.37
CA ALA A 203 -2.61 -29.54 -20.16
C ALA A 203 -2.69 -30.28 -21.49
N ASN A 204 -3.50 -29.81 -22.44
CA ASN A 204 -3.61 -30.41 -23.77
C ASN A 204 -2.26 -30.41 -24.52
N HIS A 205 -1.49 -29.32 -24.44
CA HIS A 205 -0.18 -29.22 -25.10
C HIS A 205 0.84 -30.19 -24.53
N PHE A 206 0.99 -30.27 -23.20
CA PHE A 206 2.01 -31.10 -22.58
C PHE A 206 1.59 -32.57 -22.42
N ALA A 207 0.29 -32.86 -22.30
CA ALA A 207 -0.21 -34.23 -22.23
C ALA A 207 0.09 -35.02 -23.52
N ALA A 208 0.13 -34.33 -24.66
CA ALA A 208 0.47 -34.89 -25.97
C ALA A 208 1.96 -35.22 -26.16
N LYS A 209 2.85 -34.81 -25.24
CA LYS A 209 4.29 -35.04 -25.32
C LYS A 209 4.71 -36.30 -24.57
N THR A 210 5.66 -37.04 -25.15
CA THR A 210 6.28 -38.23 -24.57
C THR A 210 7.34 -37.88 -23.53
N ASP A 211 8.10 -36.80 -23.74
CA ASP A 211 9.03 -36.24 -22.76
C ASP A 211 8.36 -35.07 -22.01
N ARG A 212 7.76 -35.38 -20.86
CA ARG A 212 6.99 -34.41 -20.08
C ARG A 212 7.93 -33.63 -19.14
N PRO A 213 7.97 -32.30 -19.23
CA PRO A 213 8.84 -31.50 -18.38
C PRO A 213 8.40 -31.61 -16.91
N LEU A 214 9.40 -31.66 -16.03
CA LEU A 214 9.20 -31.63 -14.57
C LEU A 214 8.58 -30.31 -14.07
N LEU A 215 8.80 -29.22 -14.81
CA LEU A 215 8.29 -27.88 -14.51
C LEU A 215 7.70 -27.25 -15.78
N VAL A 216 6.42 -26.86 -15.70
CA VAL A 216 5.70 -26.10 -16.75
C VAL A 216 5.46 -24.67 -16.31
N GLU A 217 5.34 -23.74 -17.26
CA GLU A 217 5.12 -22.33 -16.92
C GLU A 217 3.85 -22.13 -16.08
N ALA A 218 3.89 -21.23 -15.11
CA ALA A 218 2.67 -20.84 -14.40
C ALA A 218 1.79 -19.98 -15.31
N PHE A 219 0.54 -19.77 -14.90
CA PHE A 219 -0.33 -18.80 -15.58
C PHE A 219 0.38 -17.44 -15.68
N PRO A 220 0.42 -16.83 -16.87
CA PRO A 220 1.18 -15.61 -17.09
C PRO A 220 0.59 -14.48 -16.24
N GLY A 221 1.38 -14.01 -15.29
CA GLY A 221 1.00 -12.90 -14.44
C GLY A 221 0.05 -13.24 -13.32
N LEU A 222 0.13 -14.45 -12.75
CA LEU A 222 -0.66 -14.91 -11.60
C LEU A 222 -0.92 -13.81 -10.55
N ASP A 223 0.11 -13.00 -10.23
CA ASP A 223 0.05 -11.90 -9.26
C ASP A 223 0.23 -10.48 -9.83
N SER A 224 0.57 -10.32 -11.12
CA SER A 224 0.68 -9.01 -11.80
C SER A 224 0.94 -9.17 -13.31
N GLY A 225 0.61 -8.17 -14.13
CA GLY A 225 0.91 -8.16 -15.57
C GLY A 225 -0.33 -8.10 -16.45
N LYS A 226 -0.14 -8.09 -17.78
CA LYS A 226 -1.21 -7.85 -18.77
C LYS A 226 -2.40 -8.82 -18.63
N HIS A 227 -2.11 -10.08 -18.31
CA HIS A 227 -3.07 -11.19 -18.34
C HIS A 227 -3.46 -11.74 -16.96
N GLY A 228 -2.98 -11.14 -15.86
CA GLY A 228 -3.10 -11.69 -14.51
C GLY A 228 -4.51 -11.80 -13.92
N HIS A 229 -4.65 -12.41 -12.74
CA HIS A 229 -5.93 -12.54 -12.03
C HIS A 229 -6.57 -11.18 -11.70
N TRP A 230 -5.75 -10.15 -11.50
CA TRP A 230 -6.17 -8.75 -11.32
C TRP A 230 -6.39 -8.00 -12.64
N GLY A 231 -6.17 -8.67 -13.78
CA GLY A 231 -6.28 -8.11 -15.12
C GLY A 231 -5.26 -7.02 -15.42
N ASN A 232 -5.61 -6.18 -16.38
CA ASN A 232 -4.81 -5.03 -16.83
C ASN A 232 -4.90 -3.80 -15.91
N GLN A 233 -5.43 -3.96 -14.71
CA GLN A 233 -5.71 -2.90 -13.76
C GLN A 233 -4.47 -2.60 -12.88
N ASN A 234 -3.35 -2.33 -13.55
CA ASN A 234 -2.09 -1.97 -12.89
C ASN A 234 -2.02 -0.46 -12.59
N GLU A 235 -1.00 -0.02 -11.85
CA GLU A 235 -0.91 1.40 -11.47
C GLU A 235 -0.91 2.35 -12.68
N GLU A 236 -0.24 2.02 -13.78
CA GLU A 236 -0.24 2.88 -14.98
C GLU A 236 -1.63 3.05 -15.60
N THR A 237 -2.49 2.02 -15.55
CA THR A 237 -3.88 2.16 -16.02
C THR A 237 -4.77 2.97 -15.07
N TRP A 238 -4.48 2.98 -13.78
CA TRP A 238 -5.22 3.74 -12.76
C TRP A 238 -4.67 5.15 -12.55
N LYS A 239 -3.51 5.44 -13.14
CA LYS A 239 -2.83 6.70 -12.97
C LYS A 239 -3.62 7.81 -13.67
N SER A 240 -4.01 8.83 -12.91
CA SER A 240 -4.66 10.01 -13.48
C SER A 240 -4.40 11.24 -12.62
N SER A 241 -3.94 12.31 -13.28
CA SER A 241 -3.69 13.61 -12.65
C SER A 241 -4.88 14.57 -12.76
N ASN A 242 -6.08 14.08 -13.12
CA ASN A 242 -7.22 14.94 -13.44
C ASN A 242 -7.68 15.83 -12.27
N TRP A 243 -7.53 15.38 -11.02
CA TRP A 243 -7.76 16.21 -9.84
C TRP A 243 -7.02 17.56 -9.87
N ASN A 244 -5.79 17.57 -10.38
CA ASN A 244 -4.98 18.79 -10.44
C ASN A 244 -5.47 19.79 -11.51
N LYS A 245 -6.47 19.40 -12.31
CA LYS A 245 -7.17 20.26 -13.28
C LYS A 245 -8.57 20.64 -12.80
N ALA A 246 -9.07 20.02 -11.75
CA ALA A 246 -10.43 20.24 -11.26
C ALA A 246 -10.60 21.64 -10.66
N ASP A 247 -11.79 22.21 -10.80
CA ASP A 247 -12.22 23.34 -9.99
C ASP A 247 -12.67 22.82 -8.62
N LEU A 248 -11.75 22.88 -7.65
CA LEU A 248 -11.93 22.37 -6.28
C LEU A 248 -12.76 23.29 -5.39
N GLY A 249 -13.30 24.39 -5.90
CA GLY A 249 -14.08 25.26 -5.06
C GLY A 249 -13.22 26.20 -4.20
N ARG A 250 -13.66 26.42 -2.96
CA ARG A 250 -12.91 27.15 -1.92
C ARG A 250 -12.47 26.22 -0.79
N VAL A 251 -13.01 25.01 -0.72
CA VAL A 251 -12.80 24.08 0.39
C VAL A 251 -12.65 22.67 -0.13
N MET A 252 -11.69 21.95 0.43
CA MET A 252 -11.52 20.52 0.23
C MET A 252 -11.20 19.87 1.56
N SER A 253 -11.90 18.79 1.89
CA SER A 253 -11.66 18.03 3.12
C SER A 253 -10.99 16.71 2.81
N GLY A 254 -10.09 16.25 3.68
CA GLY A 254 -9.46 14.94 3.57
C GLY A 254 -8.21 14.81 4.44
N ILE A 255 -7.43 13.77 4.20
CA ILE A 255 -6.13 13.60 4.85
C ILE A 255 -5.16 14.63 4.26
N PHE A 256 -4.90 15.70 4.99
CA PHE A 256 -3.99 16.77 4.57
C PHE A 256 -2.55 16.44 4.98
N ARG A 257 -1.60 16.68 4.07
CA ARG A 257 -0.17 16.46 4.28
C ARG A 257 0.64 17.66 3.82
N ALA A 258 1.46 18.20 4.72
CA ALA A 258 2.47 19.20 4.45
C ALA A 258 3.79 18.81 5.15
N PRO A 259 4.93 19.44 4.84
CA PRO A 259 6.20 19.14 5.52
C PRO A 259 6.07 19.23 7.05
N GLY A 260 6.29 18.11 7.74
CA GLY A 260 6.18 18.02 9.20
C GLY A 260 4.75 18.07 9.77
N VAL A 261 3.71 18.11 8.93
CA VAL A 261 2.31 18.24 9.36
C VAL A 261 1.43 17.21 8.65
N MET A 262 0.65 16.45 9.43
CA MET A 262 -0.42 15.58 8.91
C MET A 262 -1.71 15.88 9.69
N VAL A 263 -2.78 16.20 8.97
CA VAL A 263 -4.11 16.40 9.57
C VAL A 263 -5.06 15.37 8.96
N PRO A 264 -5.42 14.29 9.68
CA PRO A 264 -6.26 13.22 9.14
C PRO A 264 -7.63 13.68 8.65
N ARG A 265 -8.18 14.71 9.30
CA ARG A 265 -9.48 15.34 8.98
C ARG A 265 -9.29 16.81 8.62
N GLY A 266 -8.26 17.09 7.83
CA GLY A 266 -7.91 18.45 7.44
C GLY A 266 -8.96 19.07 6.53
N ILE A 267 -9.28 20.34 6.76
CA ILE A 267 -10.17 21.13 5.91
C ILE A 267 -9.32 22.25 5.30
N ALA A 268 -8.88 22.03 4.07
CA ALA A 268 -8.13 23.01 3.32
C ALA A 268 -9.07 24.10 2.79
N VAL A 269 -8.65 25.36 2.91
CA VAL A 269 -9.43 26.53 2.53
C VAL A 269 -8.59 27.47 1.66
N LEU A 270 -9.13 27.88 0.51
CA LEU A 270 -8.58 28.90 -0.37
C LEU A 270 -9.09 30.28 0.06
N LEU A 271 -8.18 31.18 0.43
CA LEU A 271 -8.46 32.45 1.09
C LEU A 271 -8.30 33.64 0.15
N GLY A 272 -9.10 34.68 0.42
CA GLY A 272 -9.08 35.94 -0.32
C GLY A 272 -9.87 35.89 -1.61
N GLU A 273 -10.03 37.05 -2.26
CA GLU A 273 -10.90 37.16 -3.42
C GLU A 273 -10.38 36.37 -4.61
N GLN A 274 -9.07 36.36 -4.80
CA GLN A 274 -8.40 35.72 -5.93
C GLN A 274 -7.73 34.39 -5.56
N GLY A 275 -7.78 33.97 -4.29
CA GLY A 275 -7.10 32.76 -3.83
C GLY A 275 -5.62 33.01 -3.56
N GLU A 276 -5.33 34.16 -2.95
CA GLU A 276 -4.00 34.67 -2.67
C GLU A 276 -3.23 33.77 -1.70
N LEU A 277 -3.93 33.27 -0.68
CA LEU A 277 -3.41 32.36 0.34
C LEU A 277 -4.29 31.12 0.45
N ALA A 278 -3.76 30.07 1.05
CA ALA A 278 -4.56 28.93 1.46
C ALA A 278 -4.06 28.37 2.80
N THR A 279 -4.96 27.75 3.54
CA THR A 279 -4.71 27.23 4.89
C THR A 279 -5.36 25.87 5.09
N CYS A 280 -4.95 25.14 6.12
CA CYS A 280 -5.62 23.91 6.55
C CYS A 280 -6.12 24.06 7.99
N PHE A 281 -7.44 24.03 8.18
CA PHE A 281 -8.07 23.96 9.49
C PHE A 281 -8.10 22.52 10.00
N ASN A 282 -7.80 22.35 11.29
CA ASN A 282 -7.81 21.07 11.99
C ASN A 282 -8.97 21.04 12.99
N PRO A 283 -10.04 20.26 12.73
CA PRO A 283 -11.20 20.20 13.61
C PRO A 283 -10.88 19.53 14.96
N GLU A 284 -9.75 18.84 15.10
CA GLU A 284 -9.32 18.17 16.34
C GLU A 284 -8.61 19.10 17.33
N ASN A 285 -8.36 20.35 16.95
CA ASN A 285 -7.82 21.36 17.85
C ASN A 285 -8.33 22.78 17.57
N LEU A 286 -9.25 22.94 16.61
CA LEU A 286 -9.85 24.21 16.20
C LEU A 286 -8.82 25.25 15.76
N ASN A 287 -7.75 24.80 15.09
CA ASN A 287 -6.64 25.65 14.69
C ASN A 287 -6.25 25.48 13.21
N TYR A 288 -5.51 26.46 12.69
CA TYR A 288 -4.97 26.46 11.33
C TYR A 288 -3.51 25.98 11.35
N GLU A 289 -3.27 24.75 10.90
CA GLU A 289 -1.98 24.05 11.04
C GLU A 289 -0.96 24.38 9.93
N SER A 290 -1.42 25.03 8.86
CA SER A 290 -0.61 25.28 7.68
C SER A 290 -1.10 26.52 6.95
N LEU A 291 -0.17 27.23 6.32
CA LEU A 291 -0.43 28.39 5.47
C LEU A 291 0.51 28.32 4.28
N TRP A 292 0.01 28.61 3.09
CA TRP A 292 0.82 28.64 1.87
C TRP A 292 0.23 29.62 0.85
N GLN A 293 0.99 29.91 -0.19
CA GLN A 293 0.60 30.79 -1.29
C GLN A 293 1.03 30.20 -2.64
N GLY A 294 0.43 30.67 -3.73
CA GLY A 294 0.79 30.23 -5.08
C GLY A 294 0.07 28.95 -5.53
N GLY A 295 -1.22 28.84 -5.21
CA GLY A 295 -2.08 27.73 -5.62
C GLY A 295 -2.79 27.08 -4.44
N PHE A 296 -3.88 26.35 -4.72
CA PHE A 296 -4.68 25.72 -3.68
C PHE A 296 -4.10 24.37 -3.28
N LEU A 297 -4.39 23.30 -4.03
CA LEU A 297 -4.03 21.94 -3.65
C LEU A 297 -3.46 21.16 -4.82
N SER A 298 -2.65 20.17 -4.49
CA SER A 298 -2.12 19.18 -5.42
C SER A 298 -2.44 17.77 -4.93
N PHE A 299 -2.60 16.87 -5.90
CA PHE A 299 -2.99 15.48 -5.69
C PHE A 299 -1.99 14.57 -6.39
N SER A 300 -1.76 13.39 -5.82
CA SER A 300 -0.98 12.35 -6.51
C SER A 300 -1.69 11.94 -7.80
N SER A 301 -0.97 11.32 -8.72
CA SER A 301 -1.60 10.66 -9.88
C SER A 301 -2.01 9.22 -9.56
N ILE A 302 -1.58 8.69 -8.40
CA ILE A 302 -1.72 7.29 -8.01
C ILE A 302 -3.19 7.00 -7.74
N ARG A 303 -3.73 5.96 -8.37
CA ARG A 303 -5.16 5.57 -8.30
C ARG A 303 -6.10 6.77 -8.43
N HIS A 304 -6.05 7.46 -9.56
CA HIS A 304 -6.85 8.67 -9.81
C HIS A 304 -6.78 9.72 -8.69
N GLY A 305 -5.63 9.86 -8.01
CA GLY A 305 -5.42 10.81 -6.93
C GLY A 305 -6.10 10.49 -5.60
N PHE A 306 -6.63 9.28 -5.43
CA PHE A 306 -7.17 8.83 -4.14
C PHE A 306 -6.07 8.49 -3.12
N MET A 307 -4.83 8.28 -3.57
CA MET A 307 -3.71 7.94 -2.69
C MET A 307 -2.89 9.17 -2.30
N ASP A 308 -2.09 9.01 -1.23
CA ASP A 308 -1.19 10.01 -0.63
C ASP A 308 -1.85 11.24 0.00
N GLY A 309 -3.18 11.35 -0.04
CA GLY A 309 -3.90 12.48 0.54
C GLY A 309 -3.68 13.80 -0.21
N ILE A 310 -4.18 14.87 0.39
CA ILE A 310 -4.20 16.21 -0.19
C ILE A 310 -2.95 16.97 0.23
N LYS A 311 -2.27 17.64 -0.71
CA LYS A 311 -1.03 18.38 -0.47
C LYS A 311 -1.18 19.86 -0.87
N PRO A 312 -0.45 20.80 -0.25
CA PRO A 312 -0.37 22.17 -0.76
C PRO A 312 0.27 22.16 -2.16
N ALA A 313 -0.25 23.00 -3.07
CA ALA A 313 0.34 23.14 -4.41
C ALA A 313 1.52 24.13 -4.45
N GLY A 314 1.50 25.12 -3.57
CA GLY A 314 2.40 26.27 -3.61
C GLY A 314 3.48 26.26 -2.53
N THR A 315 4.00 27.46 -2.25
CA THR A 315 5.08 27.66 -1.30
C THR A 315 4.55 27.83 0.11
N MET A 316 5.07 27.02 1.04
CA MET A 316 4.72 27.11 2.46
C MET A 316 5.15 28.45 3.06
N LEU A 317 4.28 29.00 3.89
CA LEU A 317 4.52 30.15 4.74
C LEU A 317 4.56 29.69 6.21
N PRO A 318 5.12 30.52 7.12
CA PRO A 318 5.01 30.23 8.55
C PRO A 318 3.54 30.00 8.93
N PRO A 319 3.22 28.90 9.63
CA PRO A 319 1.85 28.63 10.01
C PRO A 319 1.35 29.72 10.97
N PRO A 320 0.03 29.99 11.01
CA PRO A 320 -0.56 30.84 12.03
C PRO A 320 -0.24 30.27 13.41
N LEU A 321 -0.08 31.14 14.42
CA LEU A 321 0.29 30.69 15.76
C LEU A 321 -0.68 29.62 16.28
N PRO A 322 -0.17 28.48 16.76
CA PRO A 322 -1.02 27.41 17.26
C PRO A 322 -1.75 27.86 18.52
N ASN A 323 -3.07 27.79 18.49
CA ASN A 323 -3.91 28.11 19.64
C ASN A 323 -4.99 27.05 19.82
N LYS A 324 -4.59 25.89 20.34
CA LYS A 324 -5.53 24.86 20.78
C LYS A 324 -6.24 25.36 22.05
N PRO A 325 -7.58 25.33 22.11
CA PRO A 325 -8.28 25.65 23.33
C PRO A 325 -7.83 24.74 24.48
N GLY A 326 -7.48 25.32 25.63
CA GLY A 326 -7.20 24.56 26.86
C GLY A 326 -8.46 24.01 27.54
N LYS A 327 -9.59 24.07 26.85
CA LYS A 327 -10.96 23.84 27.33
C LYS A 327 -11.63 22.78 26.47
N THR A 328 -12.71 22.18 26.96
CA THR A 328 -13.49 21.22 26.17
C THR A 328 -14.16 21.96 25.01
N PHE A 329 -14.10 21.36 23.81
CA PHE A 329 -14.73 21.93 22.63
C PHE A 329 -15.46 20.88 21.81
N LEU A 330 -16.42 21.34 21.01
CA LEU A 330 -17.19 20.54 20.07
C LEU A 330 -17.16 21.22 18.70
N TYR A 331 -16.68 20.53 17.68
CA TYR A 331 -16.73 21.02 16.30
C TYR A 331 -18.08 20.67 15.66
N HIS A 332 -18.74 21.67 15.06
CA HIS A 332 -20.05 21.47 14.41
C HIS A 332 -19.94 21.28 12.90
N GLY A 333 -18.99 21.96 12.26
CA GLY A 333 -18.84 21.94 10.81
C GLY A 333 -18.39 23.28 10.25
N PHE A 334 -18.65 23.49 8.97
CA PHE A 334 -18.40 24.75 8.29
C PHE A 334 -19.54 25.12 7.34
N HIS A 335 -19.66 26.41 7.08
CA HIS A 335 -20.62 27.01 6.16
C HIS A 335 -19.85 27.71 5.04
N LEU A 336 -20.38 27.61 3.82
CA LEU A 336 -19.86 28.31 2.65
C LEU A 336 -20.80 29.46 2.27
N HIS A 337 -20.24 30.66 2.15
CA HIS A 337 -20.97 31.83 1.69
C HIS A 337 -20.11 32.64 0.70
N GLY A 338 -20.38 32.46 -0.60
CA GLY A 338 -19.55 33.05 -1.64
C GLY A 338 -18.10 32.54 -1.55
N ASN A 339 -17.15 33.45 -1.37
CA ASN A 339 -15.74 33.12 -1.17
C ASN A 339 -15.37 32.83 0.29
N ARG A 340 -16.28 33.08 1.24
CA ARG A 340 -16.02 32.92 2.68
C ARG A 340 -16.35 31.51 3.15
N VAL A 341 -15.52 31.04 4.07
CA VAL A 341 -15.74 29.83 4.88
C VAL A 341 -15.91 30.26 6.32
N VAL A 342 -16.92 29.73 6.99
CA VAL A 342 -17.19 30.00 8.40
C VAL A 342 -17.26 28.67 9.15
N PHE A 343 -16.27 28.42 9.99
CA PHE A 343 -16.26 27.29 10.90
C PHE A 343 -17.14 27.60 12.11
N SER A 344 -17.90 26.60 12.56
CA SER A 344 -18.72 26.68 13.77
C SER A 344 -18.28 25.61 14.77
N TYR A 345 -18.12 26.02 16.01
CA TYR A 345 -17.74 25.15 17.12
C TYR A 345 -18.16 25.77 18.46
N ALA A 346 -18.26 24.94 19.50
CA ALA A 346 -18.45 25.39 20.88
C ALA A 346 -17.19 25.19 21.70
N ILE A 347 -16.86 26.12 22.60
CA ILE A 347 -15.82 25.99 23.62
C ILE A 347 -16.45 26.26 24.98
N ASP A 348 -16.41 25.30 25.91
CA ASP A 348 -17.11 25.33 27.20
C ASP A 348 -18.59 25.74 27.07
N GLY A 349 -19.28 25.22 26.05
CA GLY A 349 -20.70 25.51 25.79
C GLY A 349 -21.00 26.89 25.19
N VAL A 350 -19.98 27.72 24.92
CA VAL A 350 -20.15 28.97 24.18
C VAL A 350 -19.93 28.72 22.70
N GLU A 351 -20.93 29.04 21.88
CA GLU A 351 -20.86 28.95 20.42
C GLU A 351 -19.93 30.02 19.84
N TYR A 352 -19.02 29.62 18.96
CA TYR A 352 -18.10 30.48 18.23
C TYR A 352 -18.27 30.29 16.72
N LEU A 353 -18.03 31.38 16.00
CA LEU A 353 -17.81 31.41 14.57
C LEU A 353 -16.38 31.86 14.28
N ASP A 354 -15.74 31.18 13.34
CA ASP A 354 -14.35 31.41 12.94
C ASP A 354 -14.24 31.42 11.43
N SER A 355 -13.86 32.55 10.85
CA SER A 355 -13.75 32.72 9.41
C SER A 355 -12.34 33.20 9.03
N PRO A 356 -11.55 32.37 8.33
CA PRO A 356 -10.23 32.77 7.87
C PRO A 356 -10.34 33.62 6.60
N TRP A 357 -9.40 34.55 6.42
CA TRP A 357 -9.35 35.46 5.28
C TRP A 357 -7.95 36.01 5.01
N VAL A 358 -7.86 36.88 4.01
CA VAL A 358 -6.68 37.68 3.69
C VAL A 358 -6.98 39.15 4.01
N LYS A 359 -6.17 39.76 4.86
CA LYS A 359 -6.21 41.20 5.16
C LYS A 359 -4.82 41.77 4.98
N ASP A 360 -4.69 42.81 4.15
CA ASP A 360 -3.40 43.44 3.83
C ASP A 360 -2.33 42.44 3.37
N GLY A 361 -2.74 41.45 2.55
CA GLY A 361 -1.89 40.39 2.03
C GLY A 361 -1.44 39.34 3.05
N LYS A 362 -1.98 39.38 4.28
CA LYS A 362 -1.63 38.45 5.35
C LYS A 362 -2.82 37.61 5.78
N PHE A 363 -2.54 36.44 6.33
CA PHE A 363 -3.55 35.61 6.97
C PHE A 363 -4.23 36.40 8.10
N PHE A 364 -5.55 36.40 8.09
CA PHE A 364 -6.40 37.01 9.10
C PHE A 364 -7.48 36.00 9.49
N ARG A 365 -7.85 35.97 10.76
CA ARG A 365 -9.00 35.17 11.22
C ARG A 365 -9.95 36.05 12.01
N GLU A 366 -11.23 35.96 11.68
CA GLU A 366 -12.31 36.62 12.39
C GLU A 366 -12.98 35.59 13.29
N VAL A 367 -12.75 35.68 14.60
CA VAL A 367 -13.24 34.70 15.58
C VAL A 367 -14.00 35.41 16.69
N ALA A 368 -15.25 35.02 16.89
CA ALA A 368 -16.10 35.63 17.92
C ALA A 368 -17.19 34.67 18.39
N PRO A 369 -17.75 34.88 19.60
CA PRO A 369 -18.98 34.22 20.00
C PRO A 369 -20.08 34.47 18.97
N ARG A 370 -20.85 33.43 18.62
CA ARG A 370 -21.85 33.48 17.55
C ARG A 370 -22.87 34.61 17.75
N LYS A 371 -23.40 34.73 18.98
CA LYS A 371 -24.56 35.57 19.29
C LYS A 371 -24.30 37.04 18.94
N GLY A 372 -25.03 37.55 17.93
CA GLY A 372 -24.98 38.96 17.54
C GLY A 372 -23.75 39.35 16.73
N HIS A 373 -22.98 38.37 16.24
CA HIS A 373 -21.81 38.63 15.40
C HIS A 373 -22.17 38.68 13.91
N PRO A 374 -21.56 39.57 13.10
CA PRO A 374 -21.85 39.67 11.67
C PRO A 374 -21.67 38.37 10.85
N LEU A 375 -20.78 37.47 11.30
CA LEU A 375 -20.60 36.15 10.68
C LEU A 375 -21.85 35.27 10.73
N GLU A 376 -22.81 35.55 11.63
CA GLU A 376 -24.05 34.78 11.74
C GLU A 376 -24.88 34.86 10.45
N GLU A 377 -24.84 35.98 9.74
CA GLU A 377 -25.52 36.12 8.44
C GLU A 377 -24.92 35.23 7.35
N LEU A 378 -23.64 34.86 7.48
CA LEU A 378 -22.94 33.99 6.54
C LEU A 378 -23.22 32.50 6.77
N LEU A 379 -23.97 32.14 7.81
CA LEU A 379 -24.39 30.75 8.03
C LEU A 379 -25.49 30.32 7.05
N LYS A 380 -26.19 31.28 6.47
CA LYS A 380 -27.15 31.06 5.37
C LYS A 380 -26.36 30.78 4.11
N GLY A 381 -26.69 29.70 3.41
CA GLY A 381 -25.99 29.27 2.20
C GLY A 381 -25.86 30.42 1.19
N GLY A 382 -24.65 30.61 0.67
CA GLY A 382 -24.38 31.64 -0.34
C GLY A 382 -24.96 31.28 -1.72
N PRO A 383 -24.72 32.15 -2.72
CA PRO A 383 -25.09 31.87 -4.10
C PRO A 383 -24.55 30.52 -4.60
N ILE A 384 -25.35 29.81 -5.41
CA ILE A 384 -24.94 28.53 -6.01
C ILE A 384 -23.73 28.77 -6.93
N ARG A 385 -22.63 28.06 -6.68
CA ARG A 385 -21.40 28.17 -7.48
C ARG A 385 -21.49 27.35 -8.78
N PHE A 386 -21.95 26.11 -8.70
CA PHE A 386 -22.05 25.20 -9.82
C PHE A 386 -23.50 25.06 -10.29
N ALA A 387 -24.07 26.13 -10.85
CA ALA A 387 -25.47 26.16 -11.28
C ALA A 387 -25.72 25.46 -12.62
N GLN A 388 -24.65 25.07 -13.34
CA GLN A 388 -24.78 24.48 -14.67
C GLN A 388 -25.34 23.06 -14.58
N LYS A 389 -26.47 22.82 -15.25
CA LYS A 389 -27.01 21.48 -15.45
C LYS A 389 -26.21 20.75 -16.55
N ILE A 390 -25.94 19.48 -16.32
CA ILE A 390 -25.33 18.57 -17.30
C ILE A 390 -26.43 17.65 -17.81
N GLN A 391 -26.57 17.54 -19.12
CA GLN A 391 -27.57 16.68 -19.74
C GLN A 391 -26.90 15.44 -20.33
N GLY A 392 -27.30 14.27 -19.85
CA GLY A 392 -26.88 12.97 -20.36
C GLY A 392 -28.01 12.23 -21.06
N LYS A 393 -27.67 11.12 -21.70
CA LYS A 393 -28.61 10.20 -22.35
C LYS A 393 -29.00 9.05 -21.44
N ILE A 394 -30.23 8.57 -21.64
CA ILE A 394 -30.74 7.33 -21.06
C ILE A 394 -31.09 6.42 -22.22
N ILE A 395 -30.59 5.18 -22.19
CA ILE A 395 -30.89 4.14 -23.17
C ILE A 395 -31.64 3.02 -22.44
N LEU A 396 -32.89 2.78 -22.82
CA LEU A 396 -33.71 1.73 -22.22
C LEU A 396 -33.30 0.34 -22.73
N GLY A 397 -33.19 -0.61 -21.81
CA GLY A 397 -32.97 -2.02 -22.11
C GLY A 397 -34.25 -2.70 -22.57
N THR A 398 -34.11 -3.67 -23.48
CA THR A 398 -35.25 -4.46 -24.01
C THR A 398 -35.14 -5.95 -23.70
N GLY A 399 -34.16 -6.35 -22.88
CA GLY A 399 -33.85 -7.74 -22.56
C GLY A 399 -34.87 -8.41 -21.63
N THR A 400 -34.91 -9.75 -21.69
CA THR A 400 -35.66 -10.62 -20.77
C THR A 400 -34.74 -11.72 -20.23
N PRO A 401 -34.88 -12.17 -18.97
CA PRO A 401 -35.89 -11.78 -17.98
C PRO A 401 -35.66 -10.39 -17.34
N TYR A 402 -34.51 -9.77 -17.59
CA TYR A 402 -34.18 -8.44 -17.08
C TYR A 402 -33.85 -7.48 -18.23
N ALA A 403 -34.44 -6.30 -18.20
CA ALA A 403 -34.00 -5.15 -18.98
C ALA A 403 -32.88 -4.43 -18.22
N ILE A 404 -31.83 -4.03 -18.93
CA ILE A 404 -30.72 -3.25 -18.38
C ILE A 404 -30.74 -1.88 -19.06
N ASP A 405 -31.11 -0.86 -18.31
CA ASP A 405 -31.03 0.53 -18.76
C ASP A 405 -29.61 1.06 -18.58
N THR A 406 -29.19 1.93 -19.50
CA THR A 406 -27.87 2.58 -19.45
C THR A 406 -28.06 4.08 -19.26
N ILE A 407 -27.50 4.61 -18.17
CA ILE A 407 -27.47 6.04 -17.88
C ILE A 407 -26.07 6.56 -18.21
N GLU A 408 -26.00 7.62 -19.02
CA GLU A 408 -24.74 8.28 -19.34
C GLU A 408 -24.17 9.00 -18.11
N VAL A 409 -22.92 8.69 -17.78
CA VAL A 409 -22.18 9.32 -16.68
C VAL A 409 -21.41 10.54 -17.22
N PRO A 410 -21.50 11.72 -16.57
CA PRO A 410 -20.86 12.94 -17.04
C PRO A 410 -19.36 12.97 -16.67
N PHE A 411 -18.58 12.05 -17.24
CA PHE A 411 -17.13 11.98 -17.02
C PHE A 411 -16.42 13.28 -17.41
N GLU A 412 -16.90 13.94 -18.46
CA GLU A 412 -16.52 15.31 -18.80
C GLU A 412 -17.57 16.27 -18.22
N ASN A 413 -17.15 17.13 -17.29
CA ASN A 413 -18.03 18.11 -16.65
C ASN A 413 -17.33 19.48 -16.52
N PRO A 414 -18.08 20.58 -16.38
CA PRO A 414 -17.53 21.94 -16.35
C PRO A 414 -16.49 22.17 -15.25
N SER A 415 -16.67 21.52 -14.10
CA SER A 415 -15.74 21.59 -12.97
C SER A 415 -14.53 20.69 -13.14
N ARG A 416 -14.48 19.86 -14.19
CA ARG A 416 -13.43 18.86 -14.44
C ARG A 416 -13.17 17.95 -13.23
N LEU A 417 -14.19 17.77 -12.39
CA LEU A 417 -14.11 16.90 -11.22
C LEU A 417 -14.14 15.45 -11.71
N PRO A 418 -13.24 14.58 -11.24
CA PRO A 418 -13.34 13.16 -11.54
C PRO A 418 -14.69 12.63 -11.03
N PHE A 419 -15.44 11.93 -11.89
CA PHE A 419 -16.79 11.46 -11.56
C PHE A 419 -16.78 9.94 -11.35
N PHE A 420 -16.77 9.51 -10.09
CA PHE A 420 -16.79 8.10 -9.72
C PHE A 420 -18.03 7.83 -8.86
N PRO A 421 -19.13 7.34 -9.44
CA PRO A 421 -20.34 7.03 -8.67
C PRO A 421 -20.00 5.99 -7.59
N GLY A 422 -20.32 6.31 -6.34
CA GLY A 422 -20.15 5.41 -5.20
C GLY A 422 -21.49 4.86 -4.69
N ASP A 423 -22.55 5.65 -4.79
CA ASP A 423 -23.89 5.27 -4.34
C ASP A 423 -24.99 6.05 -5.09
N LEU A 424 -26.22 5.53 -5.06
CA LEU A 424 -27.40 6.14 -5.65
C LEU A 424 -28.61 5.94 -4.72
N ALA A 425 -29.31 7.03 -4.43
CA ALA A 425 -30.59 7.00 -3.73
C ALA A 425 -31.67 7.72 -4.55
N PHE A 426 -32.93 7.56 -4.17
CA PHE A 426 -34.06 8.24 -4.80
C PHE A 426 -34.88 9.02 -3.78
N LEU A 427 -35.31 10.21 -4.16
CA LEU A 427 -36.35 10.94 -3.46
C LEU A 427 -37.74 10.37 -3.80
N SER A 428 -38.74 10.73 -3.01
CA SER A 428 -40.13 10.26 -3.20
C SER A 428 -40.75 10.67 -4.53
N ASP A 429 -40.22 11.70 -5.19
CA ASP A 429 -40.66 12.18 -6.51
C ASP A 429 -39.93 11.49 -7.68
N GLY A 430 -39.08 10.50 -7.42
CA GLY A 430 -38.30 9.78 -8.42
C GLY A 430 -36.99 10.46 -8.83
N THR A 431 -36.66 11.63 -8.25
CA THR A 431 -35.35 12.27 -8.44
C THR A 431 -34.24 11.38 -7.85
N GLY A 432 -33.19 11.12 -8.63
CA GLY A 432 -31.99 10.43 -8.15
C GLY A 432 -31.02 11.35 -7.42
N LEU A 433 -30.31 10.82 -6.43
CA LEU A 433 -29.18 11.43 -5.76
C LEU A 433 -27.98 10.52 -5.91
N VAL A 434 -26.98 10.93 -6.68
CA VAL A 434 -25.75 10.17 -6.92
C VAL A 434 -24.63 10.73 -6.06
N CYS A 435 -24.11 9.93 -5.15
CA CYS A 435 -22.93 10.26 -4.38
C CYS A 435 -21.70 9.80 -5.15
N THR A 436 -20.66 10.63 -5.23
CA THR A 436 -19.39 10.25 -5.82
C THR A 436 -18.39 9.85 -4.73
N MET A 437 -17.40 9.02 -5.07
CA MET A 437 -16.32 8.65 -4.15
C MET A 437 -15.52 9.87 -3.65
N GLN A 438 -15.60 10.99 -4.36
CA GLN A 438 -14.99 12.28 -4.01
C GLN A 438 -15.72 12.97 -2.86
N GLY A 439 -16.97 12.57 -2.57
CA GLY A 439 -17.83 13.19 -1.56
C GLY A 439 -18.84 14.20 -2.13
N ASP A 440 -18.94 14.35 -3.45
CA ASP A 440 -19.96 15.18 -4.07
C ASP A 440 -21.31 14.45 -4.10
N VAL A 441 -22.41 15.19 -3.96
CA VAL A 441 -23.76 14.67 -4.14
C VAL A 441 -24.42 15.40 -5.30
N TRP A 442 -24.79 14.63 -6.33
CA TRP A 442 -25.38 15.11 -7.56
C TRP A 442 -26.87 14.80 -7.58
N ARG A 443 -27.68 15.82 -7.86
CA ARG A 443 -29.11 15.65 -8.10
C ARG A 443 -29.35 15.31 -9.58
N VAL A 444 -30.04 14.19 -9.83
CA VAL A 444 -30.31 13.66 -11.16
C VAL A 444 -31.81 13.62 -11.40
N GLU A 445 -32.28 14.40 -12.37
CA GLU A 445 -33.69 14.49 -12.75
C GLU A 445 -33.96 13.62 -14.01
N GLY A 446 -35.18 13.10 -14.16
CA GLY A 446 -35.61 12.35 -15.36
C GLY A 446 -35.42 10.82 -15.30
N LEU A 447 -35.02 10.27 -14.15
CA LEU A 447 -34.92 8.83 -13.92
C LEU A 447 -36.27 8.17 -13.64
N ASP A 448 -37.28 8.94 -13.24
CA ASP A 448 -38.67 8.51 -13.09
C ASP A 448 -39.26 7.93 -14.40
N LYS A 449 -38.76 8.41 -15.54
CA LYS A 449 -39.10 7.88 -16.88
C LYS A 449 -38.58 6.46 -17.16
N LEU A 450 -37.74 5.91 -16.28
CA LEU A 450 -37.29 4.51 -16.32
C LEU A 450 -38.31 3.56 -15.69
N SER A 451 -39.24 4.07 -14.89
CA SER A 451 -40.20 3.27 -14.11
C SER A 451 -41.55 3.04 -14.80
N SER A 452 -41.75 3.60 -16.00
CA SER A 452 -42.94 3.48 -16.85
C SER A 452 -42.64 2.69 -18.10
#